data_AF-A0A960SYK2-F1
#
_entry.id   AF-A0A960SYK2-F1
#
_cell.length_a   1.000
_cell.length_b   1.000
_cell.length_c   1.000
_cell.angle_alpha   90.00
_cell.angle_beta   90.00
_cell.angle_gamma   90.00
#
_symmetry.space_group_name_H-M   'P 1'
#
loop_
_entity.id
_entity.type
_entity.pdbx_description
1 polymer ?
#
loop_
_entity_poly.entity_id
_entity_poly.type
_entity_poly.pdbx_seq_one_letter_code
_entity_poly.pdbx_strand_id
1 'polypeptide(L)'
;GILGIKTGTTAAAGECLAVCMDKDPLVRQKPDGSKGVTPRRLIVVLLNSTDRFQRSRMLLRDGWAVYDSWLAAGAPVKDAKREIIKVTDPQ
;
A
#
# COMPACT_ATOMS: atom_id res chain seq x y z
N GLY A 1 1.44 6.24 -10.86
CA GLY A 1 1.93 5.11 -11.68
C GLY A 1 2.81 4.19 -10.85
N ILE A 2 3.26 3.05 -11.37
CA ILE A 2 4.22 2.17 -10.67
C ILE A 2 5.59 2.87 -10.65
N LEU A 3 6.17 3.05 -9.47
CA LEU A 3 7.47 3.71 -9.28
C LEU A 3 8.64 2.69 -9.24
N GLY A 4 8.36 1.45 -8.84
CA GLY A 4 9.33 0.36 -8.76
C GLY A 4 10.09 0.31 -7.41
N ILE A 5 10.59 -0.88 -7.05
CA ILE A 5 11.51 -1.06 -5.92
C ILE A 5 12.69 -1.93 -6.37
N LYS A 6 12.49 -3.24 -6.56
CA LYS A 6 13.59 -4.16 -6.90
C LYS A 6 13.10 -5.53 -7.39
N THR A 7 13.88 -6.17 -8.25
CA THR A 7 13.79 -7.60 -8.62
C THR A 7 14.93 -8.41 -8.01
N GLY A 8 14.69 -9.69 -7.72
CA GLY A 8 15.73 -10.63 -7.30
C GLY A 8 15.44 -12.03 -7.80
N THR A 9 16.47 -12.78 -8.20
CA THR A 9 16.33 -14.17 -8.65
C THR A 9 17.53 -14.97 -8.20
N THR A 10 17.28 -16.06 -7.47
CA THR A 10 18.30 -17.03 -7.06
C THR A 10 17.74 -18.45 -7.16
N ALA A 11 18.60 -19.46 -7.21
CA ALA A 11 18.17 -20.85 -7.26
C ALA A 11 17.31 -21.25 -6.04
N ALA A 12 17.62 -20.72 -4.85
CA ALA A 12 16.90 -21.05 -3.61
C ALA A 12 15.58 -20.29 -3.43
N ALA A 13 15.50 -19.03 -3.88
CA ALA A 13 14.34 -18.17 -3.67
C ALA A 13 13.38 -18.14 -4.88
N GLY A 14 13.81 -18.64 -6.04
CA GLY A 14 13.11 -18.46 -7.30
C GLY A 14 13.04 -16.99 -7.68
N GLU A 15 11.96 -16.61 -8.36
CA GLU A 15 11.78 -15.27 -8.90
C GLU A 15 11.00 -14.34 -7.95
N CYS A 16 11.64 -13.25 -7.52
CA CYS A 16 11.07 -12.29 -6.56
C CYS A 16 10.97 -10.88 -7.16
N LEU A 17 9.97 -10.13 -6.70
CA LEU A 17 9.71 -8.74 -7.11
C LEU A 17 9.12 -7.93 -5.95
N ALA A 18 9.66 -6.74 -5.72
CA ALA A 18 9.04 -5.70 -4.93
C ALA A 18 8.73 -4.50 -5.84
N VAL A 19 7.51 -3.98 -5.76
CA VAL A 19 7.07 -2.76 -6.46
C VAL A 19 6.25 -1.87 -5.53
N CYS A 20 6.27 -0.57 -5.79
CA CYS A 20 5.36 0.37 -5.18
C CYS A 20 4.60 1.18 -6.24
N MET A 21 3.42 1.65 -5.83
CA MET A 21 2.61 2.57 -6.60
C MET A 21 2.03 3.62 -5.66
N ASP A 22 2.12 4.87 -6.08
CA ASP A 22 1.53 6.00 -5.37
C ASP A 22 0.23 6.44 -6.05
N LYS A 23 -0.72 6.88 -5.23
CA LYS A 23 -1.90 7.67 -5.64
C LYS A 23 -1.79 9.07 -5.05
N ASP A 24 -2.53 10.00 -5.65
CA ASP A 24 -2.60 11.38 -5.15
C ASP A 24 -2.90 11.42 -3.65
N PRO A 25 -2.30 12.32 -2.88
CA PRO A 25 -2.58 12.40 -1.46
C PRO A 25 -4.04 12.80 -1.20
N LEU A 26 -4.61 12.32 -0.09
CA LEU A 26 -5.90 12.81 0.37
C LEU A 26 -5.69 14.14 1.09
N VAL A 27 -6.37 15.19 0.63
CA VAL A 27 -6.36 16.49 1.28
C VAL A 27 -7.66 16.66 2.04
N ARG A 28 -7.59 16.91 3.34
CA ARG A 28 -8.75 17.15 4.22
C ARG A 28 -8.54 18.45 4.98
N GLN A 29 -9.56 19.28 5.09
CA GLN A 29 -9.54 20.39 6.03
C GLN A 29 -9.78 19.85 7.44
N LYS A 30 -8.93 20.22 8.38
CA LYS A 30 -9.09 19.90 9.80
C LYS A 30 -10.05 20.92 10.45
N PRO A 31 -10.61 20.59 11.63
CA PRO A 31 -11.47 21.51 12.37
C PRO A 31 -10.79 22.84 12.75
N ASP A 32 -9.45 22.83 12.85
CA ASP A 32 -8.62 24.01 13.15
C ASP A 32 -8.35 24.92 11.92
N GLY A 33 -8.92 24.60 10.76
CA GLY A 33 -8.72 25.34 9.50
C GLY A 33 -7.43 24.99 8.75
N SER A 34 -6.55 24.15 9.31
CA SER A 34 -5.37 23.66 8.62
C SER A 34 -5.70 22.55 7.61
N LYS A 35 -4.85 22.36 6.60
CA LYS A 35 -4.99 21.25 5.63
C LYS A 35 -4.17 20.06 6.11
N GLY A 36 -4.84 18.93 6.35
CA GLY A 36 -4.21 17.63 6.52
C GLY A 36 -3.96 16.98 5.15
N VAL A 37 -2.78 16.41 4.96
CA VAL A 37 -2.39 15.69 3.73
C VAL A 37 -2.01 14.27 4.13
N THR A 38 -2.72 13.27 3.61
CA THR A 38 -2.41 11.86 3.85
C THR A 38 -1.85 11.24 2.56
N PRO A 39 -0.53 10.94 2.48
CA PRO A 39 0.05 10.26 1.33
C PRO A 39 -0.47 8.83 1.23
N ARG A 40 -0.59 8.32 -0.01
CA ARG A 40 -1.12 6.98 -0.29
C ARG A 40 -0.13 6.20 -1.15
N ARG A 41 0.51 5.19 -0.56
CA ARG A 41 1.45 4.28 -1.22
C ARG A 41 1.06 2.83 -0.95
N LEU A 42 0.94 2.05 -2.01
CA LEU A 42 0.79 0.59 -1.94
C LEU A 42 2.11 -0.06 -2.33
N ILE A 43 2.57 -1.00 -1.51
CA ILE A 43 3.76 -1.82 -1.79
C ILE A 43 3.31 -3.27 -1.95
N VAL A 44 3.77 -3.93 -3.02
CA VAL A 44 3.52 -5.34 -3.28
C VAL A 44 4.85 -6.06 -3.33
N VAL A 45 4.98 -7.12 -2.54
CA VAL A 45 6.15 -8.00 -2.51
C VAL A 45 5.69 -9.40 -2.92
N LEU A 46 6.31 -9.93 -3.97
CA LEU A 46 6.11 -11.30 -4.44
C LEU A 46 7.40 -12.08 -4.23
N LEU A 47 7.24 -13.23 -3.59
CA LEU A 47 8.31 -14.19 -3.34
C LEU A 47 8.01 -15.45 -4.14
N ASN A 48 9.02 -15.97 -4.83
CA ASN A 48 8.93 -17.20 -5.63
C ASN A 48 7.73 -17.24 -6.60
N SER A 49 7.55 -16.21 -7.42
CA SER A 49 6.46 -16.08 -8.40
C SER A 49 7.01 -16.01 -9.82
N THR A 50 6.80 -17.06 -10.61
CA THR A 50 7.29 -17.17 -11.99
C THR A 50 6.69 -16.11 -12.94
N ASP A 51 5.48 -15.63 -12.63
CA ASP A 51 4.76 -14.59 -13.37
C ASP A 51 4.78 -13.23 -12.66
N ARG A 52 5.81 -12.96 -11.83
CA ARG A 52 5.87 -11.84 -10.86
C ARG A 52 5.41 -10.48 -11.39
N PHE A 53 5.66 -10.16 -12.66
CA PHE A 53 5.26 -8.89 -13.26
C PHE A 53 3.75 -8.80 -13.55
N GLN A 54 3.13 -9.85 -14.07
CA GLN A 54 1.67 -9.83 -14.30
C GLN A 54 0.93 -9.91 -12.98
N ARG A 55 1.39 -10.78 -12.07
CA ARG A 55 0.77 -10.96 -10.76
C ARG A 55 0.86 -9.69 -9.90
N SER A 56 1.99 -8.97 -9.92
CA SER A 56 2.09 -7.68 -9.23
C SER A 56 1.13 -6.62 -9.78
N ARG A 57 0.92 -6.55 -11.11
CA ARG A 57 -0.05 -5.62 -11.70
C ARG A 57 -1.48 -5.93 -11.25
N MET A 58 -1.86 -7.20 -11.20
CA MET A 58 -3.16 -7.62 -10.70
C MET A 58 -3.32 -7.26 -9.21
N LEU A 59 -2.33 -7.60 -8.37
CA LEU A 59 -2.37 -7.27 -6.93
C LEU A 59 -2.43 -5.77 -6.67
N LEU A 60 -1.71 -4.96 -7.46
CA LEU A 60 -1.80 -3.50 -7.37
C LEU A 60 -3.21 -3.00 -7.71
N ARG A 61 -3.79 -3.46 -8.82
CA ARG A 61 -5.15 -3.08 -9.22
C ARG A 61 -6.17 -3.49 -8.16
N ASP A 62 -6.12 -4.74 -7.73
CA ASP A 62 -7.11 -5.33 -6.82
C ASP A 62 -6.95 -4.73 -5.41
N GLY A 63 -5.73 -4.57 -4.92
CA GLY A 63 -5.43 -3.93 -3.63
C GLY A 63 -5.90 -2.47 -3.59
N TRP A 64 -5.73 -1.73 -4.68
CA TRP A 64 -6.27 -0.38 -4.78
C TRP A 64 -7.80 -0.35 -4.82
N ALA A 65 -8.45 -1.29 -5.51
CA ALA A 65 -9.91 -1.37 -5.53
C ALA A 65 -10.47 -1.65 -4.12
N VAL A 66 -9.85 -2.55 -3.36
CA VAL A 66 -10.20 -2.83 -1.96
C VAL A 66 -10.02 -1.56 -1.11
N TYR A 67 -8.85 -0.91 -1.21
CA TYR A 67 -8.59 0.33 -0.47
C TYR A 67 -9.61 1.44 -0.79
N ASP A 68 -9.93 1.64 -2.08
CA ASP A 68 -10.86 2.68 -2.51
C ASP A 68 -12.27 2.40 -1.97
N SER A 69 -12.72 1.14 -1.99
CA SER A 69 -14.02 0.74 -1.41
C SER A 69 -14.09 0.98 0.10
N TRP A 70 -13.01 0.63 0.82
CA TRP A 70 -12.91 0.87 2.26
C TRP A 70 -12.90 2.36 2.59
N LEU A 71 -12.15 3.16 1.82
CA LEU A 71 -12.09 4.61 1.99
C LEU A 71 -13.45 5.27 1.71
N ALA A 72 -14.15 4.84 0.66
CA ALA A 72 -15.48 5.34 0.30
C ALA A 72 -16.53 5.04 1.37
N ALA A 73 -16.39 3.91 2.09
CA ALA A 73 -17.22 3.55 3.23
C ALA A 73 -16.90 4.38 4.51
N GLY A 74 -16.03 5.39 4.43
CA GLY A 74 -15.63 6.21 5.56
C GLY A 74 -14.44 5.67 6.35
N ALA A 75 -13.68 4.72 5.76
CA ALA A 75 -12.53 4.08 6.40
C ALA A 75 -12.86 3.45 7.77
N PRO A 76 -13.87 2.57 7.86
CA PRO A 76 -14.29 1.99 9.12
C PRO A 76 -13.16 1.16 9.75
N VAL A 77 -13.01 1.29 11.07
CA VAL A 77 -12.09 0.51 11.91
C VAL A 77 -12.94 -0.34 12.84
N LYS A 78 -12.76 -1.66 12.83
CA LYS A 78 -13.56 -2.57 13.67
C LYS A 78 -12.88 -2.82 15.01
N ASP A 79 -11.60 -3.20 14.98
CA ASP A 79 -10.79 -3.37 16.18
C ASP A 79 -9.47 -2.59 16.05
N ALA A 80 -9.45 -1.41 16.66
CA ALA A 80 -8.29 -0.53 16.62
C ALA A 80 -7.00 -1.18 17.20
N LYS A 81 -7.10 -2.15 18.12
CA LYS A 81 -5.92 -2.83 18.69
C LYS A 81 -5.28 -3.78 17.69
N ARG A 82 -6.05 -4.33 16.75
CA ARG A 82 -5.57 -5.25 15.71
C ARG A 82 -5.22 -4.53 14.42
N GLU A 83 -5.95 -3.48 14.08
CA GLU A 83 -5.88 -2.82 12.78
C GLU A 83 -4.92 -1.62 12.76
N ILE A 84 -4.61 -1.03 13.92
CA ILE A 84 -3.78 0.17 14.00
C ILE A 84 -2.53 -0.12 14.83
N ILE A 85 -1.37 -0.05 14.19
CA ILE A 85 -0.08 -0.08 14.88
C ILE A 85 0.15 1.30 15.49
N LYS A 86 0.11 1.38 16.82
CA LYS A 86 0.55 2.56 17.56
C LYS A 86 2.07 2.57 17.58
N VAL A 87 2.66 3.39 16.70
CA VAL A 87 4.10 3.69 16.75
C VAL A 87 4.27 4.86 17.70
N THR A 88 4.91 4.62 18.84
CA THR A 88 5.37 5.69 19.73
C THR A 88 6.41 6.52 18.99
N ASP A 89 6.39 7.82 19.20
CA ASP A 89 7.32 8.76 18.55
C ASP A 89 8.77 8.25 18.75
N PRO A 90 9.49 7.90 17.67
CA PRO A 90 10.89 7.54 17.77
C PRO A 90 11.68 8.84 17.98
N GLN A 91 11.74 9.30 19.23
CA GLN A 91 12.68 10.34 19.62
C GLN A 91 14.11 9.93 19.27
#